data_AF-A0A8J2MHQ4-F1
#
_entry.id   AF-A0A8J2MHQ4-F1
#
_cell.length_a   1.000
_cell.length_b   1.000
_cell.length_c   1.000
_cell.angle_alpha   90.00
_cell.angle_beta   90.00
_cell.angle_gamma   90.00
#
_symmetry.space_group_name_H-M   'P 1'
#
loop_
_entity.id
_entity.type
_entity.pdbx_description
1 polymer ?
#
loop_
_entity_poly.entity_id
_entity_poly.type
_entity_poly.pdbx_seq_one_letter_code
_entity_poly.pdbx_strand_id
1 'polypeptide(L)'
;MDCFANHTNHLIKNLKSESGSNGVIKELLPLLTTFTLNTIVESTTGVVIEETDMEEYKQSVYEYGETFIYRSFRPWLIPEFLFKLTSKGRGYQKNLKVLHSFTKKVFNF
;
A
#
# COMPACT_ATOMS: atom_id res chain seq x y z
N MET A 1 -1.36 -21.94 4.85
CA MET A 1 -2.76 -21.94 4.35
C MET A 1 -3.69 -21.25 5.34
N ASP A 2 -3.44 -21.35 6.66
CA ASP A 2 -4.33 -20.79 7.67
C ASP A 2 -4.41 -19.26 7.67
N CYS A 3 -3.29 -18.55 7.41
CA CYS A 3 -3.30 -17.08 7.30
C CYS A 3 -4.25 -16.59 6.19
N PHE A 4 -4.22 -17.21 5.01
CA PHE A 4 -5.11 -16.85 3.90
C PHE A 4 -6.59 -17.08 4.26
N ALA A 5 -6.90 -18.21 4.91
CA ALA A 5 -8.25 -18.51 5.36
C ALA A 5 -8.74 -17.49 6.41
N ASN A 6 -7.89 -17.13 7.38
CA ASN A 6 -8.18 -16.11 8.40
C ASN A 6 -8.47 -14.75 7.77
N HIS A 7 -7.59 -14.25 6.90
CA HIS A 7 -7.77 -12.96 6.22
C HIS A 7 -8.99 -12.97 5.30
N THR A 8 -9.30 -14.10 4.67
CA THR A 8 -10.49 -14.23 3.81
C THR A 8 -11.76 -14.15 4.65
N ASN A 9 -11.81 -14.82 5.80
CA ASN A 9 -12.93 -14.72 6.73
C ASN A 9 -13.12 -13.28 7.23
N HIS A 10 -12.03 -12.57 7.52
CA HIS A 10 -12.07 -11.16 7.90
C HIS A 10 -12.60 -10.27 6.76
N LEU A 11 -12.13 -10.48 5.53
CA LEU A 11 -12.63 -9.78 4.35
C LEU A 11 -14.13 -10.02 4.12
N ILE A 12 -14.59 -11.27 4.20
CA ILE A 12 -16.01 -11.62 4.07
C ILE A 12 -16.85 -10.93 5.14
N LYS A 13 -16.36 -10.86 6.39
CA LYS A 13 -17.03 -10.15 7.48
C LYS A 13 -17.17 -8.66 7.16
N ASN A 14 -16.11 -8.01 6.69
CA ASN A 14 -16.12 -6.60 6.33
C ASN A 14 -17.04 -6.30 5.15
N LEU A 15 -17.03 -7.17 4.12
CA LEU A 15 -17.92 -7.07 2.97
C LEU A 15 -19.40 -7.18 3.40
N LYS A 16 -19.73 -8.15 4.28
CA LYS A 16 -21.09 -8.29 4.81
C LYS A 16 -21.53 -7.08 5.62
N SER A 17 -20.63 -6.48 6.43
CA SER A 17 -20.97 -5.27 7.18
C SER A 17 -21.18 -4.05 6.28
N GLU A 18 -20.41 -3.92 5.19
CA GLU A 18 -20.51 -2.76 4.29
C GLU A 18 -21.69 -2.87 3.30
N SER A 19 -22.04 -4.08 2.90
CA SER A 19 -23.13 -4.40 1.98
C SER A 19 -24.52 -4.04 2.54
N GLY A 20 -24.68 -4.04 3.88
CA GLY A 20 -25.94 -3.73 4.56
C GLY A 20 -27.13 -4.53 4.00
N SER A 21 -28.33 -3.94 4.06
CA SER A 21 -29.56 -4.56 3.49
C SER A 21 -29.71 -4.39 1.98
N ASN A 22 -28.94 -3.49 1.36
CA ASN A 22 -29.10 -3.11 -0.04
C ASN A 22 -28.18 -3.88 -0.99
N GLY A 23 -27.25 -4.70 -0.47
CA GLY A 23 -26.37 -5.54 -1.28
C GLY A 23 -25.20 -4.79 -1.94
N VAL A 24 -25.00 -3.50 -1.67
CA VAL A 24 -24.04 -2.65 -2.39
C VAL A 24 -22.82 -2.35 -1.54
N ILE A 25 -21.63 -2.69 -2.06
CA ILE A 25 -20.33 -2.34 -1.48
C ILE A 25 -19.90 -1.00 -2.09
N LYS A 26 -19.59 -0.01 -1.24
CA LYS A 26 -19.22 1.34 -1.70
C LYS A 26 -17.78 1.40 -2.18
N GLU A 27 -16.86 0.74 -1.48
CA GLU A 27 -15.42 0.83 -1.76
C GLU A 27 -14.73 -0.54 -1.68
N LEU A 28 -14.77 -1.30 -2.78
CA LEU A 28 -14.15 -2.63 -2.84
C LEU A 28 -12.61 -2.58 -2.81
N LEU A 29 -12.01 -1.57 -3.44
CA LEU A 29 -10.56 -1.50 -3.62
C LEU A 29 -9.80 -1.40 -2.29
N PRO A 30 -10.16 -0.50 -1.33
CA PRO A 30 -9.50 -0.46 -0.03
C PRO A 30 -9.56 -1.79 0.73
N LEU A 31 -10.71 -2.48 0.68
CA LEU A 31 -10.89 -3.80 1.33
C LEU A 31 -9.94 -4.85 0.75
N LEU A 32 -9.86 -4.94 -0.58
CA LEU A 32 -8.95 -5.87 -1.27
C LEU A 32 -7.49 -5.51 -1.04
N THR A 33 -7.14 -4.21 -1.03
CA THR A 33 -5.77 -3.75 -0.76
C THR A 33 -5.34 -4.16 0.65
N THR A 34 -6.17 -3.92 1.68
CA THR A 34 -5.89 -4.32 3.06
C THR A 34 -5.80 -5.83 3.21
N PHE A 35 -6.73 -6.59 2.62
CA PHE A 35 -6.68 -8.06 2.63
C PHE A 35 -5.39 -8.60 2.00
N THR A 36 -5.03 -8.09 0.82
CA THR A 36 -3.86 -8.56 0.07
C THR A 36 -2.58 -8.25 0.82
N LEU A 37 -2.44 -7.02 1.36
CA LEU A 37 -1.27 -6.63 2.13
C LEU A 37 -1.09 -7.46 3.39
N ASN A 38 -2.15 -7.58 4.20
CA ASN A 38 -2.13 -8.40 5.41
C ASN A 38 -1.70 -9.85 5.12
N THR A 39 -2.26 -10.43 4.06
CA THR A 39 -1.95 -11.79 3.65
C THR A 39 -0.48 -11.93 3.24
N ILE A 40 0.04 -11.03 2.40
CA ILE A 40 1.44 -11.08 1.95
C ILE A 40 2.39 -10.87 3.13
N VAL A 41 2.13 -9.87 3.96
CA VAL A 41 2.96 -9.55 5.13
C VAL A 41 2.98 -10.72 6.11
N GLU A 42 1.82 -11.24 6.53
CA GLU A 42 1.78 -12.34 7.49
C GLU A 42 2.36 -13.63 6.89
N SER A 43 2.11 -13.93 5.61
CA SER A 43 2.68 -15.12 4.97
C SER A 43 4.20 -15.05 4.78
N THR A 44 4.77 -13.86 4.61
CA THR A 44 6.22 -13.68 4.44
C THR A 44 6.96 -13.57 5.77
N THR A 45 6.33 -12.99 6.78
CA THR A 45 7.00 -12.64 8.05
C THR A 45 6.57 -13.52 9.23
N GLY A 46 5.41 -14.18 9.13
CA GLY A 46 4.78 -14.89 10.24
C GLY A 46 4.18 -13.97 11.31
N VAL A 47 4.19 -12.65 11.13
CA VAL A 47 3.68 -11.67 12.10
C VAL A 47 2.62 -10.76 11.51
N VAL A 48 1.69 -10.31 12.36
CA VAL A 48 0.72 -9.27 12.03
C VAL A 48 1.36 -7.91 12.33
N ILE A 49 1.40 -7.01 11.35
CA ILE A 49 1.95 -5.65 11.49
C ILE A 49 0.85 -4.70 11.99
N GLU A 50 1.25 -3.63 12.67
CA GLU A 50 0.36 -2.57 13.12
C GLU A 50 -0.40 -1.92 11.94
N GLU A 51 -1.69 -1.67 12.14
CA GLU A 51 -2.56 -1.07 11.12
C GLU A 51 -2.06 0.31 10.68
N THR A 52 -1.51 1.11 11.61
CA THR A 52 -0.90 2.41 11.35
C THR A 52 0.25 2.36 10.34
N ASP A 53 1.14 1.37 10.47
CA ASP A 53 2.24 1.19 9.52
C ASP A 53 1.73 0.77 8.14
N MET A 54 0.68 -0.05 8.09
CA MET A 54 0.07 -0.46 6.83
C MET A 54 -0.66 0.68 6.14
N GLU A 55 -1.35 1.55 6.88
CA GLU A 55 -1.98 2.75 6.31
C GLU A 55 -0.91 3.72 5.77
N GLU A 56 0.16 3.97 6.52
CA GLU A 56 1.26 4.83 6.05
C GLU A 56 1.93 4.25 4.79
N TYR A 57 2.13 2.93 4.76
CA TYR A 57 2.65 2.24 3.59
C TYR A 57 1.71 2.35 2.38
N LYS A 58 0.41 2.07 2.55
CA LYS A 58 -0.59 2.18 1.48
C LYS A 58 -0.62 3.58 0.89
N GLN A 59 -0.70 4.61 1.73
CA GLN A 59 -0.70 6.00 1.29
C GLN A 59 0.59 6.34 0.53
N SER A 60 1.74 5.91 1.05
CA SER A 60 3.04 6.13 0.41
C SER A 60 3.13 5.43 -0.95
N VAL A 61 2.57 4.23 -1.11
CA VAL A 61 2.49 3.52 -2.41
C VAL A 61 1.67 4.32 -3.41
N TYR A 62 0.50 4.82 -3.02
CA TYR A 62 -0.36 5.61 -3.92
C TYR A 62 0.32 6.89 -4.39
N GLU A 63 0.86 7.69 -3.47
CA GLU A 63 1.53 8.94 -3.80
C GLU A 63 2.83 8.74 -4.59
N TYR A 64 3.60 7.71 -4.24
CA TYR A 64 4.79 7.30 -5.00
C TYR A 64 4.41 6.88 -6.41
N GLY A 65 3.36 6.05 -6.56
CA GLY A 65 2.86 5.56 -7.83
C GLY A 65 2.36 6.69 -8.74
N GLU A 66 1.58 7.63 -8.21
CA GLU A 66 1.13 8.81 -8.95
C GLU A 66 2.32 9.62 -9.48
N THR A 67 3.30 9.87 -8.61
CA THR A 67 4.49 10.64 -8.97
C THR A 67 5.40 9.88 -9.93
N PHE A 68 5.50 8.56 -9.80
CA PHE A 68 6.23 7.69 -10.72
C PHE A 68 5.62 7.78 -12.13
N ILE A 69 4.30 7.59 -12.25
CA ILE A 69 3.58 7.72 -13.52
C ILE A 69 3.76 9.12 -14.11
N TYR A 70 3.64 10.18 -13.29
CA TYR A 70 3.86 11.56 -13.70
C TYR A 70 5.25 11.79 -14.32
N ARG A 71 6.29 11.19 -13.74
CA ARG A 71 7.69 11.28 -14.21
C ARG A 71 7.91 10.43 -15.47
N SER A 72 7.33 9.23 -15.53
CA SER A 72 7.44 8.32 -16.68
C SER A 72 6.94 8.96 -17.99
N PHE A 73 5.91 9.81 -17.92
CA PHE A 73 5.40 10.54 -19.08
C PHE A 73 6.11 11.87 -19.38
N ARG A 74 7.14 12.25 -18.62
CA ARG A 74 7.85 13.53 -18.77
C ARG A 74 9.36 13.30 -18.86
N PRO A 75 9.89 12.98 -20.06
CA PRO A 75 11.30 12.65 -20.22
C PRO A 75 12.28 13.72 -19.70
N TRP A 76 11.89 15.00 -19.70
CA TRP A 76 12.70 16.09 -19.14
C TRP A 76 12.84 16.05 -17.61
N LEU A 77 12.05 15.23 -16.90
CA LEU A 77 12.18 14.94 -15.47
C LEU A 77 12.91 13.62 -15.20
N ILE A 78 13.46 12.95 -16.22
CA ILE A 78 14.31 11.76 -16.04
C ILE A 78 15.60 12.12 -15.27
N PRO A 79 16.33 13.21 -15.58
CA PRO A 79 17.54 13.54 -14.85
C PRO A 79 17.24 13.73 -13.36
N GLU A 80 17.86 12.90 -12.54
CA GLU A 80 17.50 12.80 -11.13
C GLU A 80 17.76 14.12 -10.40
N PHE A 81 18.88 14.79 -10.68
CA PHE A 81 19.20 16.11 -10.12
C PHE A 81 18.07 17.12 -10.33
N LEU A 82 17.57 17.26 -11.57
CA LEU A 82 16.48 18.17 -11.90
C LEU A 82 15.19 17.80 -11.17
N PHE A 83 14.87 16.51 -11.12
CA PHE A 83 13.66 16.05 -10.46
C PHE A 83 13.71 16.28 -8.95
N LYS A 84 14.85 16.02 -8.29
CA LYS A 84 15.04 16.21 -6.84
C LYS A 84 14.86 17.66 -6.38
N LEU A 85 15.10 18.63 -7.26
CA LEU A 85 14.87 20.06 -6.98
C LEU A 85 13.37 20.43 -6.95
N THR A 86 12.51 19.64 -7.60
CA THR A 86 11.06 19.89 -7.63
C THR A 86 10.38 19.46 -6.31
N SER A 87 9.22 20.05 -6.02
CA SER A 87 8.39 19.62 -4.87
C SER A 87 7.97 18.15 -4.98
N LYS A 88 7.58 17.72 -6.20
CA LYS A 88 7.23 16.32 -6.48
C LYS A 88 8.40 15.37 -6.25
N GLY A 89 9.63 15.76 -6.59
CA GLY A 89 10.82 14.95 -6.33
C GLY A 89 11.16 14.81 -4.85
N ARG A 90 10.89 15.84 -4.03
CA ARG A 90 11.01 15.73 -2.57
C ARG A 90 9.97 14.79 -1.97
N GLY A 91 8.71 14.91 -2.40
CA GLY A 91 7.63 14.00 -2.00
C GLY A 91 7.92 12.54 -2.39
N TYR A 92 8.34 12.32 -3.64
CA TYR A 92 8.74 11.01 -4.15
C TYR A 92 9.82 10.35 -3.30
N GLN A 93 10.87 11.10 -2.91
CA GLN A 93 11.92 10.59 -2.03
C GLN A 93 11.44 10.30 -0.62
N LYS A 94 10.56 11.13 -0.06
CA LYS A 94 9.96 10.88 1.26
C LYS A 94 9.19 9.56 1.25
N ASN A 95 8.32 9.37 0.25
CA ASN A 95 7.50 8.17 0.15
C ASN A 95 8.35 6.93 -0.14
N LEU A 96 9.37 7.06 -1.01
CA LEU A 96 10.32 5.97 -1.25
C LEU A 96 11.06 5.53 0.02
N LYS A 97 11.39 6.46 0.93
CA LYS A 97 11.96 6.12 2.24
C LYS A 97 10.99 5.31 3.09
N VAL A 98 9.71 5.69 3.15
CA VAL A 98 8.67 4.92 3.86
C VAL A 98 8.55 3.51 3.28
N LEU A 99 8.46 3.40 1.95
CA LEU A 99 8.39 2.11 1.26
C LEU A 99 9.57 1.21 1.62
N HIS A 100 10.81 1.73 1.56
CA HIS A 100 12.00 0.97 1.93
C HIS A 100 12.05 0.61 3.42
N SER A 101 11.67 1.53 4.32
CA SER A 101 11.61 1.26 5.75
C SER A 101 10.61 0.15 6.07
N PHE A 102 9.44 0.17 5.44
CA PHE A 102 8.44 -0.89 5.59
C PHE A 102 8.96 -2.23 5.07
N THR A 103 9.52 -2.26 3.86
CA THR A 103 10.10 -3.51 3.30
C THR A 103 11.20 -4.08 4.19
N LYS A 104 12.08 -3.24 4.75
CA LYS A 104 13.12 -3.69 5.69
C LYS A 104 12.52 -4.26 6.97
N LYS A 105 11.48 -3.63 7.52
CA LYS A 105 10.76 -4.12 8.70
C LYS A 105 10.10 -5.48 8.44
N VAL A 106 9.54 -5.68 7.25
CA VAL A 106 8.87 -6.92 6.85
C VAL A 106 9.90 -8.04 6.61
N PHE A 107 10.89 -7.80 5.76
CA PHE A 107 11.75 -8.88 5.26
C PHE A 107 13.08 -9.08 6.02
N ASN A 108 13.42 -8.24 7.00
CA ASN A 108 14.67 -8.33 7.78
C ASN A 108 15.94 -8.48 6.91
N PHE A 109 16.11 -7.62 5.90
CA PHE A 109 17.39 -7.45 5.19
C PHE A 109 18.25 -6.35 5.81
#